data_AF-J3HSI3-F1
#
_entry.id   AF-J3HSI3-F1
#
_cell.length_a   1.000
_cell.length_b   1.000
_cell.length_c   1.000
_cell.angle_alpha   90.00
_cell.angle_beta   90.00
_cell.angle_gamma   90.00
#
_symmetry.space_group_name_H-M   'P 1'
#
loop_
_entity.id
_entity.type
_entity.pdbx_description
1 polymer ?
#
loop_
_entity_poly.entity_id
_entity_poly.type
_entity_poly.pdbx_seq_one_letter_code
_entity_poly.pdbx_strand_id
1 'polypeptide(L)'
;MAEDTDIVAGTVSVTTGTKNVTGVGTFWLTDGIQPGDTFGSDGYTRARIDTVNSNTSITLKDNWRGPTLPAGSAYWIRWQGDNSRYGVLLGQVRKMLSQASVAALAALNGAPNKLTMFTDATTMGLVDYIPPQANGFDITAGRSVLVEGALAASLSRFGGYYPTAADANLNNAVAGDSGLYGTAVAGTPTIPGVSFFHVMTQAIYVGNNALHQIARAYFGTTALPYVLVRTKGVTDATWSAWASASSVAGNNANGYFIRFSDGVQICWGGGVISAAGNAVTSGVFTYPAAFVAGAVGLRSNVACVTSDPRAFMVSPGGANATSITIYCGRTAAGATVDIAVSYCSIGRWY
;
A
#
# COMPACT_ATOMS: atom_id res chain seq x y z
N MET A 1 -8.98 -67.57 -16.90
CA MET A 1 -9.95 -67.60 -18.01
C MET A 1 -9.39 -68.52 -19.06
N ALA A 2 -10.22 -69.42 -19.58
CA ALA A 2 -9.84 -70.63 -20.29
C ALA A 2 -8.70 -70.41 -21.32
N GLU A 3 -7.66 -71.23 -21.20
CA GLU A 3 -6.75 -71.51 -22.30
C GLU A 3 -7.51 -72.24 -23.42
N ASP A 4 -7.06 -72.01 -24.66
CA ASP A 4 -7.36 -72.77 -25.88
C ASP A 4 -8.76 -72.65 -26.49
N THR A 5 -8.89 -71.70 -27.42
CA THR A 5 -9.38 -72.04 -28.76
C THR A 5 -8.53 -71.31 -29.78
N ASP A 6 -7.70 -72.03 -30.53
CA ASP A 6 -7.04 -71.47 -31.71
C ASP A 6 -8.10 -70.91 -32.68
N ILE A 7 -7.82 -69.75 -33.26
CA ILE A 7 -8.71 -69.16 -34.26
C ILE A 7 -8.44 -69.82 -35.60
N VAL A 8 -9.41 -70.59 -36.06
CA VAL A 8 -9.32 -71.42 -37.29
C VAL A 8 -10.39 -71.08 -38.32
N ALA A 9 -11.19 -70.03 -38.09
CA ALA A 9 -12.29 -69.66 -38.98
C ALA A 9 -11.76 -69.10 -40.31
N GLY A 10 -12.25 -69.65 -41.43
CA GLY A 10 -11.84 -69.26 -42.78
C GLY A 10 -10.61 -70.01 -43.30
N THR A 11 -10.02 -69.50 -44.37
CA THR A 11 -8.83 -70.08 -45.01
C THR A 11 -7.83 -69.00 -45.36
N VAL A 12 -6.58 -69.37 -45.64
CA VAL A 12 -5.50 -68.44 -45.92
C VAL A 12 -4.69 -68.79 -47.16
N SER A 13 -3.92 -67.82 -47.65
CA SER A 13 -2.77 -68.01 -48.53
C SER A 13 -1.55 -67.24 -48.03
N VAL A 14 -0.37 -67.85 -48.14
CA VAL A 14 0.92 -67.21 -47.90
C VAL A 14 2.00 -67.90 -48.71
N THR A 15 2.84 -67.12 -49.38
CA THR A 15 3.96 -67.63 -50.17
C THR A 15 5.19 -67.80 -49.27
N THR A 16 5.91 -68.91 -49.40
CA THR A 16 7.21 -69.09 -48.72
C THR A 16 8.12 -67.90 -48.98
N GLY A 17 8.74 -67.38 -47.92
CA GLY A 17 9.66 -66.26 -48.01
C GLY A 17 9.00 -64.87 -48.04
N THR A 18 7.66 -64.77 -47.99
CA THR A 18 6.96 -63.47 -47.91
C THR A 18 6.37 -63.22 -46.53
N LYS A 19 5.97 -61.98 -46.25
CA LYS A 19 5.37 -61.58 -44.97
C LYS A 19 3.84 -61.47 -45.02
N ASN A 20 3.26 -61.44 -46.21
CA ASN A 20 1.85 -61.12 -46.38
C ASN A 20 1.03 -62.40 -46.35
N VAL A 21 0.04 -62.43 -45.46
CA VAL A 21 -0.95 -63.51 -45.41
C VAL A 21 -2.30 -62.93 -45.78
N THR A 22 -2.98 -63.58 -46.72
CA THR A 22 -4.31 -63.19 -47.18
C THR A 22 -5.32 -64.22 -46.71
N GLY A 23 -6.39 -63.77 -46.05
CA GLY A 23 -7.48 -64.60 -45.57
C GLY A 23 -8.72 -64.53 -46.47
N VAL A 24 -9.52 -65.60 -46.46
CA VAL A 24 -10.85 -65.68 -47.08
C VAL A 24 -11.81 -66.27 -46.04
N GLY A 25 -12.91 -65.56 -45.76
CA GLY A 25 -13.85 -65.95 -44.71
C GLY A 25 -13.28 -65.84 -43.29
N THR A 26 -12.20 -65.08 -43.11
CA THR A 26 -11.57 -64.77 -41.83
C THR A 26 -12.16 -63.48 -41.24
N PHE A 27 -12.08 -63.31 -39.92
CA PHE A 27 -12.59 -62.15 -39.20
C PHE A 27 -11.56 -61.56 -38.22
N TRP A 28 -10.29 -61.44 -38.63
CA TRP A 28 -9.17 -61.19 -37.71
C TRP A 28 -9.25 -59.93 -36.84
N LEU A 29 -9.84 -58.82 -37.31
CA LEU A 29 -10.06 -57.64 -36.45
C LEU A 29 -11.22 -57.87 -35.48
N THR A 30 -12.32 -58.47 -35.96
CA THR A 30 -13.49 -58.79 -35.13
C THR A 30 -13.17 -59.81 -34.05
N ASP A 31 -12.33 -60.79 -34.38
CA ASP A 31 -11.84 -61.85 -33.50
C ASP A 31 -10.74 -61.36 -32.55
N GLY A 32 -10.40 -60.06 -32.60
CA GLY A 32 -9.48 -59.43 -31.66
C GLY A 32 -8.01 -59.84 -31.83
N ILE A 33 -7.62 -60.37 -33.00
CA ILE A 33 -6.22 -60.65 -33.30
C ILE A 33 -5.41 -59.35 -33.28
N GLN A 34 -4.25 -59.39 -32.65
CA GLN A 34 -3.39 -58.23 -32.48
C GLN A 34 -1.94 -58.53 -32.87
N PRO A 35 -1.14 -57.47 -33.13
CA PRO A 35 0.31 -57.57 -33.18
C PRO A 35 0.88 -58.38 -32.00
N GLY A 36 1.71 -59.36 -32.32
CA GLY A 36 2.30 -60.27 -31.35
C GLY A 36 1.72 -61.67 -31.33
N ASP A 37 0.48 -61.86 -31.78
CA ASP A 37 -0.15 -63.18 -31.83
C ASP A 37 0.58 -64.09 -32.82
N THR A 38 0.36 -65.39 -32.65
CA THR A 38 1.14 -66.42 -33.35
C THR A 38 0.28 -67.08 -34.43
N PHE A 39 0.73 -66.98 -35.68
CA PHE A 39 0.13 -67.61 -36.85
C PHE A 39 0.85 -68.92 -37.19
N GLY A 40 0.10 -69.95 -37.56
CA GLY A 40 0.65 -71.21 -38.02
C GLY A 40 -0.33 -72.01 -38.90
N SER A 41 0.16 -73.11 -39.44
CA SER A 41 -0.62 -74.10 -40.19
C SER A 41 -0.20 -75.50 -39.74
N ASP A 42 -1.03 -76.52 -40.02
CA ASP A 42 -0.74 -77.90 -39.61
C ASP A 42 0.67 -78.33 -40.07
N GLY A 43 1.52 -78.67 -39.10
CA GLY A 43 2.89 -79.15 -39.31
C GLY A 43 3.98 -78.07 -39.45
N TYR A 44 3.67 -76.76 -39.40
CA TYR A 44 4.69 -75.71 -39.62
C TYR A 44 4.66 -74.52 -38.66
N THR A 45 5.81 -73.86 -38.61
CA THR A 45 6.31 -72.93 -37.58
C THR A 45 5.38 -71.76 -37.21
N ARG A 46 5.48 -71.38 -35.93
CA ARG A 46 4.90 -70.21 -35.27
C ARG A 46 5.47 -68.88 -35.81
N ALA A 47 4.84 -68.30 -36.82
CA ALA A 47 5.18 -66.96 -37.28
C ALA A 47 4.49 -65.90 -36.39
N ARG A 48 5.20 -64.83 -36.04
CA ARG A 48 4.62 -63.74 -35.24
C ARG A 48 3.96 -62.72 -36.14
N ILE A 49 2.74 -62.32 -35.80
CA ILE A 49 2.01 -61.24 -36.48
C ILE A 49 2.64 -59.89 -36.09
N ASP A 50 2.97 -59.06 -37.07
CA ASP A 50 3.49 -57.70 -36.88
C ASP A 50 2.37 -56.68 -36.94
N THR A 51 1.51 -56.78 -37.96
CA THR A 51 0.33 -55.92 -38.12
C THR A 51 -0.88 -56.71 -38.58
N VAL A 52 -2.05 -56.30 -38.11
CA VAL A 52 -3.36 -56.76 -38.61
C VAL A 52 -3.93 -55.62 -39.43
N ASN A 53 -3.95 -55.80 -40.75
CA ASN A 53 -4.29 -54.74 -41.71
C ASN A 53 -5.80 -54.69 -41.96
N SER A 54 -6.48 -55.84 -41.93
CA SER A 54 -7.93 -55.97 -42.06
C SER A 54 -8.41 -57.33 -41.55
N ASN A 55 -9.73 -57.59 -41.61
CA ASN A 55 -10.29 -58.92 -41.31
C ASN A 55 -9.72 -60.05 -42.19
N THR A 56 -9.08 -59.72 -43.31
CA THR A 56 -8.56 -60.66 -44.32
C THR A 56 -7.10 -60.42 -44.69
N SER A 57 -6.38 -59.54 -43.99
CA SER A 57 -4.96 -59.27 -44.26
C SER A 57 -4.16 -59.07 -42.98
N ILE A 58 -3.08 -59.82 -42.84
CA ILE A 58 -2.06 -59.64 -41.79
C ILE A 58 -0.67 -59.61 -42.44
N THR A 59 0.26 -58.96 -41.75
CA THR A 59 1.68 -58.98 -42.09
C THR A 59 2.46 -59.62 -40.95
N LEU A 60 3.30 -60.60 -41.29
CA LEU A 60 4.18 -61.30 -40.36
C LEU A 60 5.45 -60.49 -40.10
N LYS A 61 5.98 -60.61 -38.89
CA LYS A 61 7.21 -59.92 -38.48
C LYS A 61 8.43 -60.39 -39.26
N ASP A 62 8.50 -61.70 -39.48
CA ASP A 62 9.54 -62.37 -40.26
C ASP A 62 8.92 -63.07 -41.48
N ASN A 63 9.73 -63.29 -42.52
CA ASN A 63 9.27 -64.00 -43.71
C ASN A 63 8.78 -65.41 -43.35
N TRP A 64 7.66 -65.84 -43.94
CA TRP A 64 7.06 -67.15 -43.75
C TRP A 64 8.06 -68.26 -44.11
N ARG A 65 8.45 -69.04 -43.11
CA ARG A 65 9.45 -70.12 -43.25
C ARG A 65 8.83 -71.47 -43.59
N GLY A 66 7.49 -71.59 -43.53
CA GLY A 66 6.79 -72.80 -43.94
C GLY A 66 6.68 -72.92 -45.47
N PRO A 67 6.13 -74.05 -45.96
CA PRO A 67 5.80 -74.20 -47.37
C PRO A 67 4.73 -73.20 -47.79
N THR A 68 4.68 -72.90 -49.09
CA THR A 68 3.66 -72.01 -49.65
C THR A 68 2.29 -72.60 -49.37
N LEU A 69 1.46 -71.85 -48.65
CA LEU A 69 0.06 -72.18 -48.40
C LEU A 69 -0.76 -71.60 -49.56
N PRO A 70 -1.29 -72.42 -50.47
CA PRO A 70 -2.16 -71.93 -51.54
C PRO A 70 -3.47 -71.38 -50.97
N ALA A 71 -4.19 -70.58 -51.76
CA ALA A 71 -5.52 -70.09 -51.36
C ALA A 71 -6.45 -71.24 -50.98
N GLY A 72 -7.11 -71.12 -49.83
CA GLY A 72 -7.95 -72.18 -49.27
C GLY A 72 -7.28 -73.04 -48.19
N SER A 73 -6.02 -72.75 -47.81
CA SER A 73 -5.32 -73.54 -46.79
C SER A 73 -5.87 -73.31 -45.39
N ALA A 74 -5.87 -74.36 -44.57
CA ALA A 74 -6.19 -74.27 -43.14
C ALA A 74 -5.06 -73.58 -42.36
N TYR A 75 -5.44 -72.89 -41.28
CA TYR A 75 -4.52 -72.16 -40.41
C TYR A 75 -5.03 -72.16 -38.98
N TRP A 76 -4.17 -71.71 -38.08
CA TRP A 76 -4.53 -71.38 -36.72
C TRP A 76 -3.82 -70.08 -36.31
N ILE A 77 -4.51 -69.25 -35.53
CA ILE A 77 -3.89 -68.14 -34.80
C ILE A 77 -4.09 -68.35 -33.31
N ARG A 78 -3.00 -68.29 -32.57
CA ARG A 78 -2.98 -68.35 -31.11
C ARG A 78 -2.67 -66.99 -30.51
N TRP A 79 -3.52 -66.54 -29.60
CA TRP A 79 -3.30 -65.32 -28.84
C TRP A 79 -2.03 -65.43 -28.00
N GLN A 80 -1.21 -64.37 -27.95
CA GLN A 80 -0.21 -64.26 -26.91
C GLN A 80 -0.87 -63.92 -25.59
N GLY A 81 -0.50 -64.63 -24.52
CA GLY A 81 -1.08 -64.42 -23.19
C GLY A 81 -0.94 -62.96 -22.74
N ASP A 82 -2.07 -62.38 -22.35
CA ASP A 82 -2.23 -61.01 -21.86
C ASP A 82 -1.24 -60.61 -20.76
N ASN A 83 -0.74 -61.58 -19.99
CA ASN A 83 0.25 -61.38 -18.93
C ASN A 83 1.52 -60.66 -19.41
N SER A 84 1.94 -60.89 -20.66
CA SER A 84 3.10 -60.21 -21.25
C SER A 84 2.83 -58.72 -21.55
N ARG A 85 1.59 -58.37 -21.89
CA ARG A 85 1.15 -57.00 -22.20
C ARG A 85 0.88 -56.20 -20.90
N TYR A 86 0.16 -56.80 -19.96
CA TYR A 86 -0.08 -56.20 -18.64
C TYR A 86 1.21 -56.04 -17.84
N GLY A 87 2.19 -56.95 -17.99
CA GLY A 87 3.49 -56.82 -17.34
C GLY A 87 4.26 -55.57 -17.75
N VAL A 88 4.21 -55.18 -19.04
CA VAL A 88 4.88 -53.96 -19.53
C VAL A 88 4.17 -52.70 -19.03
N LEU A 89 2.84 -52.65 -19.11
CA LEU A 89 2.06 -51.52 -18.61
C LEU A 89 2.24 -51.35 -17.09
N LEU A 90 2.19 -52.44 -16.33
CA LEU A 90 2.45 -52.43 -14.89
C LEU A 90 3.88 -51.96 -14.58
N GLY A 91 4.88 -52.35 -15.39
CA GLY A 91 6.24 -51.86 -15.29
C GLY A 91 6.36 -50.34 -15.51
N GLN A 92 5.61 -49.80 -16.47
CA GLN A 92 5.55 -48.36 -16.72
C GLN A 92 4.89 -47.61 -15.56
N VAL A 93 3.76 -48.09 -15.05
CA VAL A 93 3.08 -47.54 -13.87
C VAL A 93 4.00 -47.58 -12.66
N ARG A 94 4.67 -48.72 -12.42
CA ARG A 94 5.65 -48.85 -11.34
C ARG A 94 6.79 -47.84 -11.48
N LYS A 95 7.30 -47.62 -12.70
CA LYS A 95 8.36 -46.64 -12.96
C LYS A 95 7.91 -45.22 -12.60
N MET A 96 6.68 -44.83 -12.98
CA MET A 96 6.11 -43.53 -12.63
C MET A 96 5.93 -43.37 -11.12
N LEU A 97 5.41 -44.41 -10.45
CA LEU A 97 5.19 -44.39 -9.00
C LEU A 97 6.49 -44.49 -8.19
N SER A 98 7.56 -45.04 -8.76
CA SER A 98 8.88 -45.16 -8.12
C SER A 98 9.74 -43.90 -8.23
N GLN A 99 9.23 -42.83 -8.83
CA GLN A 99 9.97 -41.57 -8.89
C GLN A 99 10.17 -40.98 -7.48
N ALA A 100 11.34 -40.37 -7.25
CA ALA A 100 11.70 -39.78 -5.96
C ALA A 100 10.68 -38.73 -5.49
N SER A 101 10.10 -37.94 -6.40
CA SER A 101 9.06 -36.95 -6.10
C SER A 101 7.77 -37.57 -5.55
N VAL A 102 7.33 -38.69 -6.13
CA VAL A 102 6.13 -39.41 -5.69
C VAL A 102 6.38 -40.08 -4.34
N ALA A 103 7.57 -40.65 -4.15
CA ALA A 103 7.98 -41.21 -2.87
C ALA A 103 8.06 -40.13 -1.77
N ALA A 104 8.60 -38.96 -2.08
CA ALA A 104 8.69 -37.83 -1.15
C ALA A 104 7.30 -37.31 -0.72
N LEU A 105 6.36 -37.23 -1.67
CA LEU A 105 4.98 -36.86 -1.37
C LEU A 105 4.27 -37.93 -0.53
N ALA A 106 4.46 -39.21 -0.88
CA ALA A 106 3.83 -40.34 -0.17
C ALA A 106 4.36 -40.52 1.26
N ALA A 107 5.60 -40.13 1.52
CA ALA A 107 6.21 -40.17 2.86
C ALA A 107 5.73 -39.03 3.78
N LEU A 108 5.04 -38.03 3.25
CA LEU A 108 4.66 -36.84 4.00
C LEU A 108 3.39 -37.09 4.81
N ASN A 109 3.46 -36.90 6.13
CA ASN A 109 2.28 -36.90 6.98
C ASN A 109 1.58 -35.54 6.87
N GLY A 110 0.46 -35.46 6.16
CA GLY A 110 -0.32 -34.23 6.00
C GLY A 110 -0.79 -33.66 7.34
N ALA A 111 -0.89 -32.33 7.42
CA ALA A 111 -1.41 -31.64 8.59
C ALA A 111 -2.33 -30.47 8.17
N PRO A 112 -3.33 -30.10 9.00
CA PRO A 112 -4.17 -28.94 8.74
C PRO A 112 -3.36 -27.66 8.56
N ASN A 113 -3.79 -26.77 7.67
CA ASN A 113 -3.16 -25.48 7.39
C ASN A 113 -1.68 -25.56 6.99
N LYS A 114 -1.29 -26.63 6.30
CA LYS A 114 0.04 -26.76 5.71
C LYS A 114 -0.04 -26.97 4.19
N LEU A 115 0.93 -26.43 3.46
CA LEU A 115 1.16 -26.72 2.04
C LEU A 115 2.38 -27.61 1.87
N THR A 116 2.35 -28.49 0.85
CA THR A 116 3.49 -29.32 0.47
C THR A 116 4.42 -28.53 -0.44
N MET A 117 5.72 -28.55 -0.14
CA MET A 117 6.75 -27.85 -0.90
C MET A 117 7.98 -28.74 -1.04
N PHE A 118 8.64 -28.70 -2.19
CA PHE A 118 9.98 -29.26 -2.34
C PHE A 118 10.98 -28.44 -1.53
N THR A 119 11.64 -29.09 -0.57
CA THR A 119 12.75 -28.48 0.19
C THR A 119 14.09 -28.73 -0.50
N ASP A 120 14.17 -29.76 -1.34
CA ASP A 120 15.26 -30.04 -2.27
C ASP A 120 14.73 -30.84 -3.48
N ALA A 121 15.61 -31.29 -4.38
CA ALA A 121 15.23 -32.01 -5.61
C ALA A 121 14.52 -33.36 -5.38
N THR A 122 14.63 -33.93 -4.17
CA THR A 122 14.17 -35.27 -3.83
C THR A 122 13.36 -35.36 -2.53
N THR A 123 13.20 -34.24 -1.80
CA THR A 123 12.53 -34.18 -0.50
C THR A 123 11.43 -33.14 -0.53
N MET A 124 10.29 -33.48 0.06
CA MET A 124 9.20 -32.55 0.33
C MET A 124 9.05 -32.33 1.83
N GLY A 125 8.67 -31.11 2.19
CA GLY A 125 8.29 -30.71 3.54
C GLY A 125 6.93 -30.04 3.57
N LEU A 126 6.46 -29.77 4.78
CA LEU A 126 5.27 -28.97 5.03
C LEU A 126 5.65 -27.56 5.43
N VAL A 127 5.04 -26.56 4.80
CA VAL A 127 5.15 -25.14 5.17
C VAL A 127 3.80 -24.65 5.68
N ASP A 128 3.81 -23.71 6.63
CA ASP A 128 2.59 -23.04 7.10
C ASP A 128 1.86 -22.35 5.95
N TYR A 129 0.58 -22.67 5.81
CA TYR A 129 -0.31 -21.92 4.94
C TYR A 129 -0.64 -20.58 5.62
N ILE A 130 -0.14 -19.50 5.06
CA ILE A 130 -0.48 -18.14 5.48
C ILE A 130 -1.58 -17.63 4.55
N PRO A 131 -2.85 -17.54 5.00
CA PRO A 131 -3.94 -17.11 4.15
C PRO A 131 -3.70 -15.69 3.62
N PRO A 132 -4.07 -15.39 2.36
CA PRO A 132 -4.03 -14.03 1.87
C PRO A 132 -5.07 -13.14 2.59
N GLN A 133 -4.86 -11.82 2.51
CA GLN A 133 -5.83 -10.83 3.00
C GLN A 133 -7.23 -11.09 2.42
N ALA A 134 -8.28 -10.95 3.24
CA ALA A 134 -9.66 -11.17 2.79
C ALA A 134 -10.18 -10.05 1.87
N ASN A 135 -9.60 -8.85 2.00
CA ASN A 135 -9.88 -7.68 1.18
C ASN A 135 -8.68 -6.73 1.22
N GLY A 136 -8.74 -5.63 0.44
CA GLY A 136 -7.66 -4.63 0.35
C GLY A 136 -7.35 -3.85 1.64
N PHE A 137 -8.10 -4.06 2.73
CA PHE A 137 -7.90 -3.38 4.01
C PHE A 137 -7.54 -4.34 5.15
N ASP A 138 -7.48 -5.64 4.90
CA ASP A 138 -7.22 -6.67 5.91
C ASP A 138 -5.71 -6.83 6.15
N ILE A 139 -5.17 -5.96 7.01
CA ILE A 139 -3.78 -5.99 7.51
C ILE A 139 -3.65 -6.74 8.85
N THR A 140 -4.54 -7.68 9.13
CA THR A 140 -4.50 -8.46 10.37
C THR A 140 -3.23 -9.30 10.44
N ALA A 141 -2.59 -9.35 11.61
CA ALA A 141 -1.40 -10.16 11.83
C ALA A 141 -1.63 -11.64 11.46
N GLY A 142 -0.65 -12.28 10.83
CA GLY A 142 -0.73 -13.68 10.40
C GLY A 142 -1.34 -13.91 9.01
N ARG A 143 -1.38 -12.88 8.16
CA ARG A 143 -1.85 -12.96 6.77
C ARG A 143 -0.81 -12.48 5.78
N SER A 144 -0.86 -13.02 4.57
CA SER A 144 -0.08 -12.55 3.44
C SER A 144 -0.76 -11.30 2.86
N VAL A 145 -0.06 -10.16 2.91
CA VAL A 145 -0.58 -8.88 2.43
C VAL A 145 -0.36 -8.79 0.92
N LEU A 146 -1.40 -8.51 0.14
CA LEU A 146 -1.23 -8.24 -1.30
C LEU A 146 -0.64 -6.83 -1.45
N VAL A 147 0.13 -6.61 -2.51
CA VAL A 147 0.77 -5.30 -2.76
C VAL A 147 -0.22 -4.14 -2.71
N GLU A 148 -1.43 -4.34 -3.24
CA GLU A 148 -2.51 -3.36 -3.18
C GLU A 148 -3.01 -3.10 -1.75
N GLY A 149 -3.05 -4.12 -0.89
CA GLY A 149 -3.41 -3.96 0.51
C GLY A 149 -2.33 -3.26 1.32
N ALA A 150 -1.06 -3.53 1.01
CA ALA A 150 0.07 -2.80 1.60
C ALA A 150 0.04 -1.31 1.22
N LEU A 151 -0.27 -1.00 -0.04
CA LEU A 151 -0.43 0.37 -0.52
C LEU A 151 -1.68 1.04 0.08
N ALA A 152 -2.82 0.35 0.12
CA ALA A 152 -4.04 0.88 0.73
C ALA A 152 -3.85 1.14 2.23
N ALA A 153 -3.13 0.28 2.94
CA ALA A 153 -2.80 0.47 4.35
C ALA A 153 -1.80 1.61 4.59
N SER A 154 -0.86 1.83 3.68
CA SER A 154 0.04 2.98 3.78
C SER A 154 -0.74 4.28 3.51
N LEU A 155 -1.60 4.28 2.49
CA LEU A 155 -2.40 5.45 2.10
C LEU A 155 -3.57 5.75 3.04
N SER A 156 -4.13 4.77 3.74
CA SER A 156 -5.26 4.98 4.66
C SER A 156 -4.94 5.92 5.82
N ARG A 157 -3.65 6.09 6.14
CA ARG A 157 -3.17 7.02 7.18
C ARG A 157 -2.75 8.38 6.64
N PHE A 158 -2.73 8.56 5.32
CA PHE A 158 -2.36 9.82 4.67
C PHE A 158 -3.59 10.47 4.01
N GLY A 159 -3.85 11.73 4.37
CA GLY A 159 -4.79 12.59 3.65
C GLY A 159 -6.25 12.43 4.04
N GLY A 160 -6.55 11.88 5.22
CA GLY A 160 -7.92 11.84 5.74
C GLY A 160 -8.51 13.25 5.88
N TYR A 161 -9.77 13.44 5.45
CA TYR A 161 -10.50 14.70 5.61
C TYR A 161 -11.58 14.54 6.68
N TYR A 162 -11.44 15.27 7.78
CA TYR A 162 -12.33 15.25 8.93
C TYR A 162 -13.03 16.61 9.06
N PRO A 163 -14.23 16.78 8.48
CA PRO A 163 -14.98 18.04 8.57
C PRO A 163 -15.41 18.36 10.01
N THR A 164 -15.91 19.58 10.22
CA THR A 164 -16.37 20.13 11.51
C THR A 164 -17.40 19.27 12.25
N ALA A 165 -18.10 18.36 11.57
CA ALA A 165 -19.08 17.43 12.17
C ALA A 165 -18.62 15.96 12.16
N ALA A 166 -17.37 15.69 11.85
CA ALA A 166 -16.85 14.33 11.86
C ALA A 166 -16.76 13.81 13.31
N ASP A 167 -17.18 12.56 13.52
CA ASP A 167 -16.93 11.83 14.77
C ASP A 167 -15.46 11.36 14.82
N ALA A 168 -14.56 12.34 14.87
CA ALA A 168 -13.13 12.16 14.94
C ALA A 168 -12.59 12.85 16.18
N ASN A 169 -11.47 12.35 16.70
CA ASN A 169 -10.77 12.96 17.81
C ASN A 169 -9.27 12.93 17.52
N LEU A 170 -8.71 14.11 17.28
CA LEU A 170 -7.29 14.28 16.98
C LEU A 170 -6.38 13.85 18.14
N ASN A 171 -6.91 13.80 19.38
CA ASN A 171 -6.17 13.31 20.53
C ASN A 171 -5.97 11.80 20.51
N ASN A 172 -6.77 11.07 19.72
CA ASN A 172 -6.68 9.62 19.53
C ASN A 172 -5.79 9.25 18.33
N ALA A 173 -5.25 10.22 17.59
CA ALA A 173 -4.37 9.96 16.47
C ALA A 173 -3.11 9.22 16.94
N VAL A 174 -2.64 8.28 16.11
CA VAL A 174 -1.45 7.47 16.36
C VAL A 174 -0.28 7.95 15.49
N ALA A 175 0.92 7.45 15.78
CA ALA A 175 2.09 7.74 14.96
C ALA A 175 1.87 7.33 13.50
N GLY A 176 2.16 8.25 12.58
CA GLY A 176 1.97 8.08 11.15
C GLY A 176 0.68 8.69 10.61
N ASP A 177 -0.26 9.11 11.47
CA ASP A 177 -1.50 9.74 11.02
C ASP A 177 -1.24 11.13 10.45
N SER A 178 -1.79 11.41 9.27
CA SER A 178 -1.76 12.72 8.62
C SER A 178 -3.12 13.03 7.98
N GLY A 179 -3.68 14.20 8.26
CA GLY A 179 -5.01 14.54 7.74
C GLY A 179 -5.37 16.02 7.89
N LEU A 180 -6.48 16.41 7.26
CA LEU A 180 -7.09 17.73 7.36
C LEU A 180 -8.25 17.67 8.36
N TYR A 181 -8.13 18.42 9.45
CA TYR A 181 -9.08 18.40 10.57
C TYR A 181 -9.79 19.75 10.71
N GLY A 182 -11.12 19.73 10.77
CA GLY A 182 -11.93 20.91 11.05
C GLY A 182 -11.78 21.38 12.49
N THR A 183 -11.97 22.68 12.74
CA THR A 183 -11.74 23.29 14.07
C THR A 183 -12.68 22.81 15.18
N ALA A 184 -13.82 22.19 14.86
CA ALA A 184 -14.68 21.58 15.87
C ALA A 184 -14.35 20.11 16.16
N VAL A 185 -13.43 19.49 15.41
CA VAL A 185 -12.94 18.15 15.74
C VAL A 185 -12.19 18.23 17.07
N ALA A 186 -12.48 17.29 17.98
CA ALA A 186 -11.88 17.28 19.31
C ALA A 186 -10.34 17.22 19.23
N GLY A 187 -9.67 18.10 19.98
CA GLY A 187 -8.20 18.17 20.01
C GLY A 187 -7.58 19.06 18.92
N THR A 188 -8.33 19.51 17.91
CA THR A 188 -7.86 20.46 16.91
C THR A 188 -7.66 21.84 17.54
N PRO A 189 -6.59 22.58 17.18
CA PRO A 189 -6.40 23.94 17.69
C PRO A 189 -7.49 24.90 17.17
N THR A 190 -7.74 25.96 17.92
CA THR A 190 -8.68 27.01 17.52
C THR A 190 -7.93 28.32 17.33
N ILE A 191 -7.93 28.85 16.10
CA ILE A 191 -7.42 30.18 15.78
C ILE A 191 -8.56 30.94 15.08
N PRO A 192 -8.86 32.20 15.47
CA PRO A 192 -9.86 33.01 14.78
C PRO A 192 -9.59 33.10 13.27
N GLY A 193 -10.60 32.80 12.46
CA GLY A 193 -10.50 32.85 10.99
C GLY A 193 -9.87 31.61 10.33
N VAL A 194 -9.53 30.57 11.11
CA VAL A 194 -9.11 29.26 10.57
C VAL A 194 -10.26 28.27 10.65
N SER A 195 -10.56 27.59 9.54
CA SER A 195 -11.58 26.53 9.51
C SER A 195 -10.98 25.12 9.55
N PHE A 196 -9.73 24.96 9.09
CA PHE A 196 -9.08 23.66 8.99
C PHE A 196 -7.58 23.72 9.32
N PHE A 197 -7.07 22.61 9.85
CA PHE A 197 -5.66 22.38 10.08
C PHE A 197 -5.22 21.08 9.41
N HIS A 198 -4.14 21.13 8.64
CA HIS A 198 -3.44 19.92 8.22
C HIS A 198 -2.53 19.48 9.37
N VAL A 199 -2.80 18.32 9.95
CA VAL A 199 -2.09 17.80 11.12
C VAL A 199 -1.33 16.53 10.77
N MET A 200 -0.09 16.46 11.22
CA MET A 200 0.77 15.27 11.15
C MET A 200 1.13 14.81 12.57
N THR A 201 1.05 13.51 12.82
CA THR A 201 1.38 12.88 14.11
C THR A 201 2.60 11.96 13.98
N GLN A 202 3.62 12.17 14.80
CA GLN A 202 4.87 11.42 14.78
C GLN A 202 5.17 10.83 16.17
N ALA A 203 5.74 9.63 16.23
CA ALA A 203 6.28 9.11 17.48
C ALA A 203 7.53 9.89 17.90
N ILE A 204 7.64 10.16 19.20
CA ILE A 204 8.87 10.67 19.82
C ILE A 204 9.71 9.45 20.21
N TYR A 205 11.03 9.52 19.98
CA TYR A 205 11.97 8.42 20.20
C TYR A 205 11.93 7.82 21.62
N VAL A 206 11.51 8.61 22.62
CA VAL A 206 11.51 8.22 24.03
C VAL A 206 10.13 7.74 24.45
N GLY A 207 9.90 6.43 24.46
CA GLY A 207 8.73 5.78 25.07
C GLY A 207 7.60 5.42 24.11
N ASN A 208 6.96 4.27 24.37
CA ASN A 208 6.01 3.61 23.45
C ASN A 208 4.72 4.39 23.13
N ASN A 209 4.48 5.55 23.74
CA ASN A 209 3.25 6.34 23.61
C ASN A 209 3.47 7.86 23.49
N ALA A 210 4.72 8.33 23.44
CA ALA A 210 4.98 9.76 23.27
C ALA A 210 4.82 10.16 21.80
N LEU A 211 4.03 11.19 21.58
CA LEU A 211 3.67 11.66 20.25
C LEU A 211 3.96 13.15 20.13
N HIS A 212 4.35 13.57 18.93
CA HIS A 212 4.51 14.95 18.52
C HIS A 212 3.52 15.23 17.39
N GLN A 213 2.80 16.35 17.49
CA GLN A 213 1.90 16.80 16.44
C GLN A 213 2.30 18.18 15.93
N ILE A 214 2.26 18.32 14.60
CA ILE A 214 2.42 19.60 13.90
C ILE A 214 1.11 19.88 13.18
N ALA A 215 0.47 21.01 13.49
CA ALA A 215 -0.72 21.49 12.80
C ALA A 215 -0.39 22.73 11.98
N ARG A 216 -0.70 22.71 10.68
CA ARG A 216 -0.58 23.86 9.78
C ARG A 216 -1.95 24.38 9.44
N ALA A 217 -2.22 25.66 9.75
CA ALA A 217 -3.47 26.30 9.40
C ALA A 217 -3.63 26.33 7.87
N TYR A 218 -4.81 25.91 7.40
CA TYR A 218 -5.15 25.91 5.99
C TYR A 218 -6.03 27.12 5.68
N PHE A 219 -5.50 28.08 4.91
CA PHE A 219 -6.17 29.34 4.57
C PHE A 219 -6.60 29.40 3.12
N GLY A 220 -7.73 30.07 2.86
CA GLY A 220 -8.29 30.21 1.51
C GLY A 220 -7.49 31.16 0.61
N THR A 221 -6.99 32.30 1.09
CA THR A 221 -6.40 33.30 0.18
C THR A 221 -5.41 34.33 0.75
N THR A 222 -5.28 34.57 2.07
CA THR A 222 -4.51 35.76 2.52
C THR A 222 -3.89 35.78 3.91
N ALA A 223 -3.89 34.68 4.68
CA ALA A 223 -3.37 34.71 6.05
C ALA A 223 -2.00 34.02 6.19
N LEU A 224 -1.18 34.61 7.06
CA LEU A 224 0.15 34.12 7.44
C LEU A 224 0.06 32.65 7.90
N PRO A 225 0.96 31.76 7.48
CA PRO A 225 0.89 30.35 7.84
C PRO A 225 1.15 30.17 9.34
N TYR A 226 0.11 29.81 10.10
CA TYR A 226 0.29 29.38 11.48
C TYR A 226 0.74 27.92 11.48
N VAL A 227 1.90 27.69 12.09
CA VAL A 227 2.38 26.35 12.39
C VAL A 227 2.33 26.19 13.91
N LEU A 228 1.54 25.25 14.38
CA LEU A 228 1.38 24.93 15.78
C LEU A 228 1.99 23.56 16.07
N VAL A 229 2.50 23.40 17.28
CA VAL A 229 3.07 22.14 17.77
C VAL A 229 2.47 21.80 19.13
N ARG A 230 2.35 20.51 19.41
CA ARG A 230 2.09 19.99 20.74
C ARG A 230 2.71 18.60 20.91
N THR A 231 2.88 18.19 22.16
CA THR A 231 3.48 16.89 22.49
C THR A 231 2.62 16.14 23.50
N LYS A 232 2.59 14.82 23.41
CA LYS A 232 1.95 13.92 24.38
C LYS A 232 3.02 13.32 25.28
N GLY A 233 2.86 13.48 26.60
CA GLY A 233 3.78 12.93 27.59
C GLY A 233 3.80 11.39 27.60
N VAL A 234 4.96 10.81 27.96
CA VAL A 234 5.13 9.35 28.08
C VAL A 234 4.36 8.78 29.26
N THR A 235 4.36 9.50 30.40
CA THR A 235 3.94 8.98 31.70
C THR A 235 2.46 9.20 31.98
N ASP A 236 1.92 10.34 31.57
CA ASP A 236 0.54 10.77 31.86
C ASP A 236 -0.39 10.65 30.64
N ALA A 237 0.17 10.27 29.48
CA ALA A 237 -0.53 10.23 28.19
C ALA A 237 -1.31 11.51 27.88
N THR A 238 -0.90 12.65 28.46
CA THR A 238 -1.63 13.91 28.36
C THR A 238 -1.00 14.79 27.28
N TRP A 239 -1.84 15.43 26.47
CA TRP A 239 -1.38 16.38 25.46
C TRP A 239 -1.06 17.73 26.10
N SER A 240 0.08 18.31 25.73
CA SER A 240 0.35 19.72 25.99
C SER A 240 -0.67 20.59 25.26
N ALA A 241 -0.81 21.83 25.72
CA ALA A 241 -1.48 22.86 24.92
C ALA A 241 -0.76 23.04 23.56
N TRP A 242 -1.51 23.51 22.57
CA TRP A 242 -0.94 23.93 21.29
C TRP A 242 -0.12 25.20 21.47
N ALA A 243 1.10 25.19 20.95
CA ALA A 243 2.00 26.34 20.93
C ALA A 243 2.42 26.67 19.50
N SER A 244 2.64 27.94 19.18
CA SER A 244 3.17 28.30 17.85
C SER A 244 4.62 27.83 17.71
N ALA A 245 4.96 27.23 16.58
CA ALA A 245 6.31 26.77 16.26
C ALA A 245 7.23 27.92 15.83
N SER A 246 6.65 29.05 15.41
CA SER A 246 7.39 30.21 14.95
C SER A 246 6.77 31.51 15.45
N SER A 247 7.59 32.56 15.48
CA SER A 247 7.09 33.93 15.57
C SER A 247 6.47 34.34 14.24
N VAL A 248 5.34 35.04 14.29
CA VAL A 248 4.64 35.57 13.11
C VAL A 248 4.90 37.06 13.02
N ALA A 249 5.56 37.51 11.95
CA ALA A 249 5.79 38.93 11.68
C ALA A 249 4.97 39.41 10.49
N GLY A 250 4.64 40.70 10.48
CA GLY A 250 3.94 41.32 9.36
C GLY A 250 4.05 42.84 9.38
N ASN A 251 3.61 43.47 8.30
CA ASN A 251 3.61 44.91 8.14
C ASN A 251 2.39 45.41 7.35
N ASN A 252 2.01 46.65 7.58
CA ASN A 252 1.03 47.38 6.78
C ASN A 252 1.33 48.88 6.82
N ALA A 253 0.42 49.72 6.32
CA ALA A 253 0.58 51.18 6.31
C ALA A 253 0.77 51.79 7.72
N ASN A 254 0.38 51.09 8.78
CA ASN A 254 0.47 51.55 10.17
C ASN A 254 1.77 51.12 10.87
N GLY A 255 2.60 50.28 10.24
CA GLY A 255 3.89 49.86 10.77
C GLY A 255 4.17 48.36 10.68
N TYR A 256 4.97 47.84 11.62
CA TYR A 256 5.44 46.45 11.70
C TYR A 256 4.98 45.78 12.99
N PHE A 257 4.78 44.47 12.96
CA PHE A 257 4.54 43.70 14.17
C PHE A 257 5.27 42.36 14.15
N ILE A 258 5.51 41.82 15.34
CA ILE A 258 5.88 40.43 15.57
C ILE A 258 5.01 39.85 16.69
N ARG A 259 4.60 38.60 16.51
CA ARG A 259 3.88 37.78 17.48
C ARG A 259 4.74 36.60 17.84
N PHE A 260 4.90 36.36 19.12
CA PHE A 260 5.61 35.21 19.65
C PHE A 260 4.63 34.11 20.04
N SER A 261 5.17 32.91 20.13
CA SER A 261 4.44 31.68 20.48
C SER A 261 3.98 31.62 21.93
N ASP A 262 4.49 32.52 22.77
CA ASP A 262 4.09 32.69 24.16
C ASP A 262 2.93 33.67 24.33
N GLY A 263 2.42 34.25 23.23
CA GLY A 263 1.33 35.22 23.22
C GLY A 263 1.80 36.67 23.27
N VAL A 264 3.10 36.94 23.38
CA VAL A 264 3.63 38.32 23.30
C VAL A 264 3.48 38.85 21.88
N GLN A 265 3.00 40.07 21.74
CA GLN A 265 3.01 40.83 20.49
C GLN A 265 3.79 42.12 20.70
N ILE A 266 4.60 42.49 19.72
CA ILE A 266 5.28 43.78 19.67
C ILE A 266 4.86 44.47 18.37
N CYS A 267 4.42 45.72 18.48
CA CYS A 267 4.05 46.57 17.38
C CYS A 267 4.95 47.80 17.34
N TRP A 268 5.49 48.11 16.17
CA TRP A 268 6.22 49.33 15.88
C TRP A 268 5.47 50.14 14.84
N GLY A 269 5.46 51.45 15.01
CA GLY A 269 4.88 52.35 14.03
C GLY A 269 5.28 53.78 14.32
N GLY A 270 4.65 54.69 13.60
CA GLY A 270 4.93 56.11 13.75
C GLY A 270 4.16 56.92 12.73
N GLY A 271 4.40 58.22 12.77
CA GLY A 271 3.84 59.15 11.81
C GLY A 271 4.13 60.57 12.26
N VAL A 272 3.25 61.50 11.90
CA VAL A 272 3.47 62.92 12.11
C VAL A 272 2.37 63.51 12.99
N ILE A 273 2.76 64.33 13.96
CA ILE A 273 1.87 65.18 14.74
C ILE A 273 2.15 66.63 14.35
N SER A 274 1.18 67.32 13.78
CA SER A 274 1.32 68.74 13.42
C SER A 274 1.03 69.62 14.65
N ALA A 275 2.04 70.34 15.14
CA ALA A 275 1.92 71.20 16.32
C ALA A 275 2.15 72.68 15.98
N ALA A 276 1.22 73.54 16.39
CA ALA A 276 1.27 74.99 16.19
C ALA A 276 1.53 75.71 17.52
N GLY A 277 2.42 76.70 17.51
CA GLY A 277 2.73 77.51 18.68
C GLY A 277 3.29 76.73 19.88
N ASN A 278 3.21 77.37 21.06
CA ASN A 278 3.59 76.78 22.34
C ASN A 278 2.41 75.98 22.92
N ALA A 279 2.26 74.74 22.46
CA ALA A 279 1.12 73.90 22.80
C ALA A 279 1.53 72.43 22.97
N VAL A 280 0.69 71.68 23.70
CA VAL A 280 0.70 70.22 23.72
C VAL A 280 -0.36 69.75 22.73
N THR A 281 0.05 69.06 21.68
CA THR A 281 -0.84 68.42 20.69
C THR A 281 -0.79 66.91 20.85
N SER A 282 -1.83 66.21 20.42
CA SER A 282 -1.87 64.75 20.37
C SER A 282 -2.15 64.22 18.97
N GLY A 283 -1.59 63.05 18.65
CA GLY A 283 -1.99 62.23 17.51
C GLY A 283 -2.45 60.85 17.95
N VAL A 284 -3.43 60.27 17.26
CA VAL A 284 -3.86 58.87 17.47
C VAL A 284 -3.29 58.02 16.35
N PHE A 285 -2.56 56.98 16.73
CA PHE A 285 -1.92 56.05 15.80
C PHE A 285 -2.53 54.67 15.98
N THR A 286 -3.03 54.11 14.87
CA THR A 286 -3.51 52.72 14.82
C THR A 286 -2.33 51.77 14.82
N TYR A 287 -2.43 50.66 15.54
CA TYR A 287 -1.43 49.60 15.50
C TYR A 287 -1.49 48.82 14.18
N PRO A 288 -0.35 48.30 13.69
CA PRO A 288 -0.34 47.41 12.53
C PRO A 288 -1.06 46.07 12.80
N ALA A 289 -1.20 45.64 14.05
CA ALA A 289 -2.03 44.52 14.47
C ALA A 289 -2.69 44.82 15.82
N ALA A 290 -3.94 44.43 16.01
CA ALA A 290 -4.65 44.61 17.27
C ALA A 290 -4.09 43.69 18.38
N PHE A 291 -4.09 44.19 19.62
CA PHE A 291 -3.90 43.42 20.85
C PHE A 291 -5.25 42.89 21.37
N VAL A 292 -5.23 41.95 22.31
CA VAL A 292 -6.46 41.50 22.99
C VAL A 292 -6.98 42.58 23.94
N ALA A 293 -8.29 42.84 23.91
CA ALA A 293 -8.95 43.80 24.78
C ALA A 293 -8.78 43.40 26.27
N GLY A 294 -8.43 44.37 27.11
CA GLY A 294 -8.21 44.11 28.54
C GLY A 294 -6.88 43.42 28.87
N ALA A 295 -5.94 43.32 27.92
CA ALA A 295 -4.60 42.81 28.19
C ALA A 295 -3.90 43.66 29.27
N VAL A 296 -3.83 43.12 30.48
CA VAL A 296 -3.02 43.68 31.57
C VAL A 296 -1.58 43.74 31.08
N GLY A 297 -1.01 44.95 30.98
CA GLY A 297 0.40 45.13 30.64
C GLY A 297 0.71 45.61 29.21
N LEU A 298 -0.25 46.16 28.46
CA LEU A 298 0.10 46.95 27.27
C LEU A 298 1.04 48.09 27.69
N ARG A 299 2.30 48.04 27.23
CA ARG A 299 3.29 49.08 27.50
C ARG A 299 3.80 49.65 26.21
N SER A 300 3.72 50.98 26.11
CA SER A 300 4.13 51.72 24.93
C SER A 300 5.24 52.67 25.28
N ASN A 301 6.32 52.58 24.52
CA ASN A 301 7.39 53.57 24.51
C ASN A 301 7.25 54.40 23.24
N VAL A 302 7.51 55.69 23.37
CA VAL A 302 7.43 56.65 22.27
C VAL A 302 8.74 57.42 22.18
N ALA A 303 9.13 57.77 20.96
CA ALA A 303 10.29 58.61 20.71
C ALA A 303 9.93 59.70 19.71
N CYS A 304 10.50 60.89 19.91
CA CYS A 304 10.53 61.92 18.90
C CYS A 304 11.66 61.60 17.91
N VAL A 305 11.41 61.71 16.62
CA VAL A 305 12.42 61.52 15.56
C VAL A 305 12.62 62.81 14.76
N THR A 306 12.18 63.96 15.29
CA THR A 306 12.24 65.23 14.54
C THR A 306 13.62 65.83 14.44
N SER A 307 13.80 66.58 13.35
CA SER A 307 14.85 67.58 13.19
C SER A 307 14.52 68.93 13.85
N ASP A 308 13.30 69.13 14.39
CA ASP A 308 12.96 70.35 15.15
C ASP A 308 13.51 70.21 16.59
N PRO A 309 14.59 70.93 16.96
CA PRO A 309 15.18 70.87 18.30
C PRO A 309 14.27 71.43 19.40
N ARG A 310 13.08 71.92 19.05
CA ARG A 310 12.11 72.58 19.94
C ARG A 310 10.97 71.65 20.38
N ALA A 311 10.94 70.41 19.89
CA ALA A 311 10.08 69.37 20.46
C ALA A 311 10.67 68.92 21.79
N PHE A 312 10.02 69.26 22.91
CA PHE A 312 10.61 69.10 24.24
C PHE A 312 10.05 67.89 25.02
N MET A 313 8.93 67.32 24.57
CA MET A 313 8.29 66.21 25.27
C MET A 313 7.52 65.33 24.29
N VAL A 314 7.76 64.03 24.31
CA VAL A 314 6.89 63.02 23.68
C VAL A 314 6.55 61.99 24.75
N SER A 315 5.25 61.76 24.96
CA SER A 315 4.79 60.82 25.99
C SER A 315 3.62 59.99 25.46
N PRO A 316 3.51 58.72 25.88
CA PRO A 316 2.34 57.92 25.55
C PRO A 316 1.15 58.44 26.37
N GLY A 317 0.02 58.65 25.70
CA GLY A 317 -1.26 58.95 26.30
C GLY A 317 -2.07 57.69 26.58
N GLY A 318 -3.35 57.70 26.20
CA GLY A 318 -4.19 56.51 26.25
C GLY A 318 -3.78 55.46 25.22
N ALA A 319 -3.70 54.20 25.63
CA ALA A 319 -3.51 53.07 24.74
C ALA A 319 -4.67 52.08 24.91
N ASN A 320 -5.14 51.51 23.80
CA ASN A 320 -6.19 50.48 23.78
C ASN A 320 -5.77 49.31 22.87
N ALA A 321 -6.69 48.38 22.60
CA ALA A 321 -6.39 47.21 21.78
C ALA A 321 -5.95 47.53 20.34
N THR A 322 -6.35 48.66 19.77
CA THR A 322 -6.17 48.98 18.35
C THR A 322 -5.34 50.24 18.11
N SER A 323 -5.19 51.12 19.09
CA SER A 323 -4.47 52.39 18.91
C SER A 323 -3.77 52.91 20.17
N ILE A 324 -2.86 53.85 19.93
CA ILE A 324 -2.18 54.67 20.95
C ILE A 324 -2.38 56.16 20.65
N THR A 325 -2.66 56.95 21.67
CA THR A 325 -2.52 58.40 21.62
C THR A 325 -1.10 58.78 22.03
N ILE A 326 -0.44 59.63 21.25
CA ILE A 326 0.88 60.16 21.59
C ILE A 326 0.73 61.66 21.79
N TYR A 327 1.17 62.17 22.94
CA TYR A 327 1.25 63.60 23.21
C TYR A 327 2.62 64.13 22.84
N CYS A 328 2.66 65.28 22.17
CA CYS A 328 3.87 66.02 21.89
C CYS A 328 3.76 67.48 22.31
N GLY A 329 4.76 67.96 23.05
CA GLY A 329 4.91 69.37 23.44
C GLY A 329 5.96 70.08 22.60
N ARG A 330 5.66 71.31 22.18
CA ARG A 330 6.59 72.21 21.48
C ARG A 330 6.69 73.56 22.19
N THR A 331 7.90 74.08 22.39
CA THR A 331 8.17 75.33 23.16
C THR A 331 8.40 76.57 22.28
N ALA A 332 7.86 76.62 21.06
CA ALA A 332 8.08 77.74 20.14
C ALA A 332 6.79 78.38 19.66
N ALA A 333 6.65 79.69 19.82
CA ALA A 333 5.65 80.47 19.10
C ALA A 333 5.98 80.49 17.60
N GLY A 334 5.00 80.22 16.73
CA GLY A 334 5.20 80.26 15.28
C GLY A 334 4.33 79.28 14.50
N ALA A 335 4.63 79.16 13.20
CA ALA A 335 3.92 78.31 12.25
C ALA A 335 3.87 76.84 12.70
N THR A 336 2.83 76.13 12.24
CA THR A 336 2.68 74.69 12.41
C THR A 336 3.91 73.95 11.90
N VAL A 337 4.43 73.03 12.70
CA VAL A 337 5.52 72.12 12.29
C VAL A 337 5.08 70.69 12.50
N ASP A 338 5.49 69.86 11.56
CA ASP A 338 5.26 68.43 11.56
C ASP A 338 6.32 67.72 12.39
N ILE A 339 5.86 67.06 13.45
CA ILE A 339 6.70 66.33 14.39
C ILE A 339 6.60 64.83 14.10
N ALA A 340 7.64 64.27 13.49
CA ALA A 340 7.81 62.84 13.33
C ALA A 340 7.94 62.15 14.70
N VAL A 341 7.05 61.20 14.98
CA VAL A 341 7.04 60.38 16.19
C VAL A 341 7.08 58.91 15.80
N SER A 342 7.72 58.10 16.65
CA SER A 342 7.71 56.64 16.56
C SER A 342 7.27 56.03 17.88
N TYR A 343 6.74 54.81 17.81
CA TYR A 343 6.33 54.05 18.98
C TYR A 343 6.74 52.58 18.88
N CYS A 344 6.89 51.96 20.04
CA CYS A 344 6.98 50.52 20.23
C CYS A 344 6.01 50.13 21.34
N SER A 345 5.02 49.28 21.04
CA SER A 345 4.03 48.79 21.99
C SER A 345 4.15 47.28 22.16
N ILE A 346 4.18 46.81 23.41
CA ILE A 346 4.28 45.39 23.76
C ILE A 346 3.02 44.98 24.52
N GLY A 347 2.38 43.89 24.11
CA GLY A 347 1.13 43.39 24.70
C GLY A 347 0.87 41.92 24.37
N ARG A 348 -0.38 41.47 24.50
CA ARG A 348 -0.82 40.09 24.18
C ARG A 348 -1.71 40.04 22.94
N TRP A 349 -1.61 38.96 22.17
CA TRP A 349 -2.45 38.75 20.96
C TRP A 349 -3.44 37.58 21.06
N TYR A 350 -3.35 36.77 22.12
CA TYR A 350 -4.37 35.83 22.61
C TYR A 350 -4.28 35.74 24.14
#